data_AF-A0A353ZPN2-F1
#
_entry.id   AF-A0A353ZPN2-F1
#
_cell.length_a   1.000
_cell.length_b   1.000
_cell.length_c   1.000
_cell.angle_alpha   90.00
_cell.angle_beta   90.00
_cell.angle_gamma   90.00
#
_symmetry.space_group_name_H-M   'P 1'
#
loop_
_entity.id
_entity.type
_entity.pdbx_description
1 polymer ?
#
loop_
_entity_poly.entity_id
_entity_poly.type
_entity_poly.pdbx_seq_one_letter_code
_entity_poly.pdbx_strand_id
1 'polypeptide(L)'
;MFYWRAEVCPGVSVAFTDTRAGNLALHVGDNAADVLQRRRVLEDAAGLSPGSLRFMEQVHGADVEMMEQDSPAPTADAMVSRGLPLAVMVADCIPALLVGQGPDGPVLAAVHAGRPGIANGILPAAVERMRSAGATGISAWLGPSICGSCYEVPAGLRAQV
;
A
#
# COMPACT_ATOMS: atom_id res chain seq x y z
N MET A 1 0.76 -6.13 -16.50
CA MET A 1 -0.01 -5.94 -15.27
C MET A 1 0.94 -5.71 -14.11
N PHE A 2 1.76 -6.69 -13.74
CA PHE A 2 2.81 -6.48 -12.74
C PHE A 2 4.10 -5.99 -13.41
N TYR A 3 4.67 -4.92 -12.86
CA TYR A 3 6.06 -4.51 -13.10
C TYR A 3 7.02 -5.50 -12.42
N TRP A 4 6.70 -5.84 -11.17
CA TRP A 4 7.47 -6.77 -10.35
C TRP A 4 6.53 -7.53 -9.42
N ARG A 5 6.83 -8.81 -9.18
CA ARG A 5 6.13 -9.66 -8.21
C ARG A 5 7.10 -10.72 -7.70
N ALA A 6 7.05 -11.00 -6.41
CA ALA A 6 7.74 -12.14 -5.81
C ALA A 6 6.95 -12.70 -4.62
N GLU A 7 7.05 -14.02 -4.43
CA GLU A 7 6.73 -14.62 -3.14
C GLU A 7 7.89 -14.33 -2.19
N VAL A 8 7.61 -13.65 -1.07
CA VAL A 8 8.63 -13.15 -0.14
C VAL A 8 8.75 -14.01 1.11
N CYS A 9 7.69 -14.75 1.44
CA CYS A 9 7.67 -15.87 2.36
C CYS A 9 6.49 -16.80 2.01
N PRO A 10 6.43 -18.04 2.53
CA PRO A 10 5.41 -19.00 2.13
C PRO A 10 3.98 -18.43 2.22
N GLY A 11 3.28 -18.37 1.10
CA GLY A 11 1.90 -17.88 1.02
C GLY A 11 1.75 -16.35 1.01
N VAL A 12 2.84 -15.58 1.01
CA VAL A 12 2.81 -14.11 0.93
C VAL A 12 3.55 -13.64 -0.31
N SER A 13 2.82 -12.99 -1.20
CA SER A 13 3.39 -12.29 -2.36
C SER A 13 3.36 -10.78 -2.17
N VAL A 14 4.40 -10.12 -2.65
CA VAL A 14 4.47 -8.67 -2.82
C VAL A 14 4.50 -8.39 -4.32
N ALA A 15 3.75 -7.39 -4.78
CA ALA A 15 3.70 -7.03 -6.18
C ALA A 15 3.52 -5.52 -6.38
N PHE A 16 4.11 -5.01 -7.46
CA PHE A 16 3.93 -3.65 -7.96
C PHE A 16 3.40 -3.71 -9.38
N THR A 17 2.35 -2.96 -9.67
CA THR A 17 1.74 -2.89 -11.01
C THR A 17 2.50 -1.93 -11.92
N ASP A 18 2.25 -2.05 -13.23
CA ASP A 18 2.63 -1.06 -14.23
C ASP A 18 1.38 -0.48 -14.92
N THR A 19 1.60 0.41 -15.89
CA THR A 19 0.55 1.07 -16.67
C THR A 19 -0.41 0.10 -17.36
N ARG A 20 -0.03 -1.17 -17.59
CA ARG A 20 -0.92 -2.17 -18.19
C ARG A 20 -2.04 -2.62 -17.24
N ALA A 21 -1.95 -2.34 -15.93
CA ALA A 21 -3.05 -2.54 -15.00
C ALA A 21 -4.19 -1.51 -15.19
N GLY A 22 -3.89 -0.38 -15.84
CA GLY A 22 -4.82 0.73 -16.03
C GLY A 22 -5.15 1.46 -14.71
N ASN A 23 -6.18 2.29 -14.76
CA ASN A 23 -6.62 3.04 -13.58
C ASN A 23 -7.43 2.16 -12.62
N LEU A 24 -7.00 2.15 -11.36
CA LEU A 24 -7.62 1.42 -10.25
C LEU A 24 -8.35 2.35 -9.27
N ALA A 25 -8.26 3.67 -9.43
CA ALA A 25 -8.84 4.66 -8.53
C ALA A 25 -10.28 5.02 -8.92
N LEU A 26 -11.15 5.09 -7.91
CA LEU A 26 -12.57 5.42 -8.06
C LEU A 26 -12.86 6.93 -7.92
N HIS A 27 -11.85 7.73 -7.55
CA HIS A 27 -12.00 9.15 -7.19
C HIS A 27 -11.33 10.13 -8.17
N VAL A 28 -10.90 9.66 -9.35
CA VAL A 28 -10.14 10.46 -10.34
C VAL A 28 -10.88 10.71 -11.66
N GLY A 29 -12.20 10.46 -11.70
CA GLY A 29 -13.05 10.78 -12.84
C GLY A 29 -13.11 9.74 -13.97
N ASP A 30 -12.58 8.53 -13.75
CA ASP A 30 -12.75 7.40 -14.67
C ASP A 30 -14.11 6.70 -14.46
N ASN A 31 -14.50 5.86 -15.41
CA ASN A 31 -15.71 5.06 -15.31
C ASN A 31 -15.59 4.02 -14.17
N ALA A 32 -16.47 4.10 -13.17
CA ALA A 32 -16.42 3.23 -12.01
C ALA A 32 -16.56 1.73 -12.34
N ALA A 33 -17.36 1.37 -13.36
CA ALA A 33 -17.52 -0.03 -13.76
C ALA A 33 -16.23 -0.59 -14.37
N ASP A 34 -15.54 0.21 -15.20
CA ASP A 34 -14.25 -0.18 -15.78
C ASP A 34 -13.16 -0.30 -14.69
N VAL A 35 -13.14 0.62 -13.73
CA VAL A 35 -12.22 0.56 -12.58
C VAL A 35 -12.46 -0.71 -11.75
N LEU A 36 -13.71 -1.01 -11.42
CA LEU A 36 -14.07 -2.24 -10.69
C LEU A 36 -13.72 -3.50 -11.48
N GLN A 37 -13.87 -3.47 -12.81
CA GLN A 37 -13.45 -4.58 -13.66
C GLN A 37 -11.92 -4.77 -13.63
N ARG A 38 -11.13 -3.69 -13.72
CA ARG A 38 -9.66 -3.77 -13.62
C ARG A 38 -9.20 -4.26 -12.25
N ARG A 39 -9.88 -3.86 -11.17
CA ARG A 39 -9.62 -4.41 -9.82
C ARG A 39 -9.86 -5.92 -9.76
N ARG A 40 -10.95 -6.42 -10.35
CA ARG A 40 -11.22 -7.88 -10.43
C ARG A 40 -10.16 -8.62 -11.24
N VAL A 41 -9.73 -8.07 -12.37
CA VAL A 41 -8.65 -8.67 -13.18
C VAL A 41 -7.32 -8.67 -12.40
N LEU A 42 -7.05 -7.62 -11.61
CA LEU A 42 -5.89 -7.57 -10.74
C LEU A 42 -5.94 -8.64 -9.65
N GLU A 43 -7.09 -8.82 -8.99
CA GLU A 43 -7.28 -9.87 -7.99
C GLU A 43 -7.05 -11.27 -8.59
N ASP A 44 -7.67 -11.55 -9.73
CA ASP A 44 -7.51 -12.82 -10.45
C ASP A 44 -6.03 -13.09 -10.81
N ALA A 45 -5.36 -12.11 -11.40
CA ALA A 45 -3.93 -12.21 -11.73
C ALA A 45 -3.03 -12.35 -10.49
N ALA A 46 -3.44 -11.80 -9.34
CA ALA A 46 -2.76 -11.96 -8.07
C ALA A 46 -3.03 -13.32 -7.41
N GLY A 47 -4.04 -14.07 -7.88
CA GLY A 47 -4.50 -15.31 -7.25
C GLY A 47 -5.36 -15.07 -6.00
N LEU A 48 -6.03 -13.91 -5.93
CA LEU A 48 -6.87 -13.49 -4.81
C LEU A 48 -8.34 -13.77 -5.12
N SER A 49 -9.13 -14.04 -4.08
CA SER A 49 -10.58 -14.14 -4.23
C SER A 49 -11.19 -12.79 -4.64
N PRO A 50 -12.24 -12.77 -5.48
CA PRO A 50 -12.88 -11.51 -5.88
C PRO A 50 -13.37 -10.69 -4.69
N GLY A 51 -13.05 -9.39 -4.68
CA GLY A 51 -13.40 -8.45 -3.62
C GLY A 51 -12.62 -8.62 -2.31
N SER A 52 -11.56 -9.42 -2.28
CA SER A 52 -10.74 -9.62 -1.08
C SER A 52 -9.68 -8.53 -0.90
N LEU A 53 -9.18 -7.93 -1.99
CA LEU A 53 -8.11 -6.93 -1.93
C LEU A 53 -8.62 -5.63 -1.28
N ARG A 54 -8.03 -5.25 -0.14
CA ARG A 54 -8.43 -4.08 0.64
C ARG A 54 -7.76 -2.81 0.12
N PHE A 55 -8.55 -1.76 -0.03
CA PHE A 55 -8.11 -0.40 -0.39
C PHE A 55 -8.47 0.56 0.73
N MET A 56 -7.87 1.74 0.72
CA MET A 56 -8.14 2.84 1.65
C MET A 56 -8.42 4.15 0.91
N GLU A 57 -9.03 5.11 1.58
CA GLU A 57 -9.13 6.50 1.15
C GLU A 57 -7.90 7.25 1.68
N GLN A 58 -6.96 7.54 0.77
CA GLN A 58 -5.65 8.11 1.08
C GLN A 58 -5.72 9.63 1.15
N VAL A 59 -5.25 10.22 2.26
CA VAL A 59 -5.35 11.67 2.52
C VAL A 59 -4.00 12.35 2.72
N HIS A 60 -2.90 11.66 2.41
CA HIS A 60 -1.52 12.10 2.66
C HIS A 60 -1.22 12.38 4.14
N GLY A 61 -1.95 11.73 5.04
CA GLY A 61 -1.76 11.78 6.49
C GLY A 61 -0.75 10.75 7.01
N ALA A 62 -0.83 10.50 8.32
CA ALA A 62 0.01 9.54 9.04
C ALA A 62 -0.82 8.47 9.78
N ASP A 63 -2.13 8.40 9.52
CA ASP A 63 -3.03 7.45 10.18
C ASP A 63 -2.85 6.04 9.61
N VAL A 64 -2.87 5.06 10.52
CA VAL A 64 -2.65 3.64 10.22
C VAL A 64 -3.78 2.82 10.81
N GLU A 65 -4.48 2.08 9.95
CA GLU A 65 -5.60 1.26 10.39
C GLU A 65 -5.29 -0.23 10.43
N MET A 66 -5.83 -0.91 11.45
CA MET A 66 -5.82 -2.37 11.50
C MET A 66 -7.06 -2.90 10.79
N MET A 67 -6.83 -3.70 9.76
CA MET A 67 -7.87 -4.29 8.93
C MET A 67 -8.25 -5.66 9.46
N GLU A 68 -9.54 -5.83 9.68
CA GLU A 68 -10.20 -7.10 9.96
C GLU A 68 -11.13 -7.46 8.79
N GLN A 69 -11.69 -8.68 8.79
CA GLN A 69 -12.44 -9.22 7.65
C GLN A 69 -13.58 -8.29 7.18
N ASP A 70 -14.33 -7.71 8.14
CA ASP A 70 -15.50 -6.88 7.89
C ASP A 70 -15.20 -5.37 7.92
N SER A 71 -13.92 -4.98 8.04
CA SER A 71 -13.53 -3.58 8.03
C SER A 71 -13.94 -2.91 6.71
N PRO A 72 -14.64 -1.75 6.75
CA PRO A 72 -14.84 -0.94 5.56
C PRO A 72 -13.49 -0.35 5.10
N ALA A 73 -13.46 0.23 3.90
CA ALA A 73 -12.30 0.99 3.46
C ALA A 73 -12.08 2.19 4.42
N PRO A 74 -10.92 2.28 5.11
CA PRO A 74 -10.67 3.35 6.06
C PRO A 74 -10.21 4.63 5.35
N THR A 75 -10.38 5.78 6.00
CA THR A 75 -9.61 6.99 5.67
C THR A 75 -8.28 6.90 6.40
N ALA A 76 -7.21 6.57 5.68
CA ALA A 76 -5.88 6.34 6.22
C ALA A 76 -4.83 6.36 5.10
N ASP A 77 -3.56 6.40 5.48
CA ASP A 77 -2.44 6.30 4.54
C ASP A 77 -1.59 5.05 4.78
N ALA A 78 -1.99 4.21 5.73
CA ALA A 78 -1.52 2.83 5.82
C ALA A 78 -2.61 1.90 6.36
N MET A 79 -2.54 0.65 5.92
CA MET A 79 -3.29 -0.46 6.49
C MET A 79 -2.32 -1.51 7.00
N VAL A 80 -2.69 -2.17 8.10
CA VAL A 80 -2.02 -3.35 8.66
C VAL A 80 -3.03 -4.49 8.77
N SER A 81 -2.64 -5.73 8.51
CA SER A 81 -3.51 -6.90 8.66
C SER A 81 -2.74 -8.14 9.13
N ARG A 82 -3.46 -9.13 9.68
CA ARG A 82 -2.94 -10.48 9.95
C ARG A 82 -3.31 -11.44 8.82
N GLY A 83 -2.87 -11.11 7.60
CA GLY A 83 -3.03 -11.98 6.43
C GLY A 83 -4.11 -11.58 5.42
N LEU A 84 -4.84 -10.47 5.63
CA LEU A 84 -5.72 -9.92 4.59
C LEU A 84 -4.90 -9.24 3.50
N PRO A 85 -5.22 -9.42 2.20
CA PRO A 85 -4.52 -8.76 1.11
C PRO A 85 -4.79 -7.25 1.12
N LEU A 86 -3.73 -6.45 1.09
CA LEU A 86 -3.78 -4.99 1.17
C LEU A 86 -3.25 -4.36 -0.12
N ALA A 87 -3.85 -3.24 -0.53
CA ALA A 87 -3.40 -2.42 -1.63
C ALA A 87 -3.24 -0.96 -1.20
N VAL A 88 -2.23 -0.33 -1.79
CA VAL A 88 -2.06 1.13 -1.81
C VAL A 88 -2.01 1.57 -3.27
N MET A 89 -2.63 2.71 -3.58
CA MET A 89 -2.61 3.30 -4.92
C MET A 89 -1.66 4.49 -4.95
N VAL A 90 -0.80 4.56 -5.95
CA VAL A 90 0.12 5.69 -6.13
C VAL A 90 0.22 6.09 -7.59
N ALA A 91 0.48 7.37 -7.80
CA ALA A 91 1.12 7.92 -8.98
C ALA A 91 2.09 8.96 -8.43
N ASP A 92 3.39 8.68 -8.48
CA ASP A 92 4.51 9.43 -7.88
C ASP A 92 4.85 9.13 -6.41
N CYS A 93 3.88 9.08 -5.49
CA CYS A 93 4.17 8.75 -4.08
C CYS A 93 4.82 7.36 -3.92
N ILE A 94 5.57 7.15 -2.83
CA ILE A 94 6.26 5.88 -2.59
C ILE A 94 5.25 4.84 -2.06
N PRO A 95 4.99 3.74 -2.78
CA PRO A 95 4.25 2.61 -2.23
C PRO A 95 5.23 1.74 -1.44
N ALA A 96 5.04 1.63 -0.13
CA ALA A 96 5.83 0.73 0.71
C ALA A 96 4.97 -0.45 1.16
N LEU A 97 5.41 -1.66 0.84
CA LEU A 97 4.80 -2.91 1.28
C LEU A 97 5.70 -3.54 2.33
N LEU A 98 5.14 -3.87 3.49
CA LEU A 98 5.90 -4.42 4.62
C LEU A 98 5.34 -5.79 5.00
N VAL A 99 6.24 -6.71 5.34
CA VAL A 99 5.89 -8.06 5.81
C VAL A 99 6.70 -8.35 7.06
N GLY A 100 6.02 -8.66 8.16
CA GLY A 100 6.61 -9.13 9.39
C GLY A 100 6.12 -10.53 9.77
N GLN A 101 6.89 -11.21 10.60
CA GLN A 101 6.58 -12.52 11.15
C GLN A 101 5.87 -12.35 12.49
N GLY A 102 4.65 -12.89 12.62
CA GLY A 102 3.89 -12.93 13.86
C GLY A 102 3.72 -14.37 14.38
N PRO A 103 3.26 -14.54 15.63
CA PRO A 103 3.05 -15.86 16.24
C PRO A 103 1.95 -16.67 15.53
N ASP A 104 0.92 -15.99 15.02
CA ASP A 104 -0.25 -16.61 14.38
C ASP A 104 -0.19 -16.53 12.84
N GLY A 105 0.95 -16.12 12.28
CA GLY A 105 1.13 -15.93 10.84
C GLY A 105 1.73 -14.56 10.49
N PRO A 106 1.81 -14.24 9.18
CA PRO A 106 2.39 -12.99 8.72
C PRO A 106 1.53 -11.78 9.09
N VAL A 107 2.19 -10.69 9.45
CA VAL A 107 1.59 -9.36 9.59
C VAL A 107 2.00 -8.54 8.37
N LEU A 108 1.01 -8.04 7.64
CA LEU A 108 1.19 -7.34 6.38
C LEU A 108 0.89 -5.86 6.57
N ALA A 109 1.58 -4.99 5.82
CA ALA A 109 1.19 -3.59 5.71
C ALA A 109 1.33 -3.07 4.28
N ALA A 110 0.41 -2.20 3.88
CA ALA A 110 0.50 -1.40 2.66
C ALA A 110 0.45 0.07 3.05
N VAL A 111 1.45 0.84 2.61
CA VAL A 111 1.68 2.21 3.07
C VAL A 111 1.80 3.16 1.88
N HIS A 112 1.01 4.23 1.91
CA HIS A 112 1.11 5.39 1.04
C HIS A 112 2.08 6.40 1.65
N ALA A 113 3.34 6.36 1.21
CA ALA A 113 4.38 7.25 1.69
C ALA A 113 4.54 8.45 0.73
N GLY A 114 3.53 9.31 0.70
CA GLY A 114 3.66 10.65 0.11
C GLY A 114 4.48 11.59 1.00
N ARG A 115 5.01 12.68 0.44
CA ARG A 115 5.87 13.62 1.18
C ARG A 115 5.25 14.12 2.51
N PRO A 116 3.99 14.58 2.58
CA PRO A 116 3.40 15.00 3.85
C PRO A 116 3.30 13.85 4.86
N GLY A 117 2.88 12.66 4.42
CA GLY A 117 2.82 11.48 5.28
C GLY A 117 4.19 11.05 5.81
N ILE A 118 5.24 11.11 4.98
CA ILE A 118 6.63 10.87 5.42
C ILE A 118 7.05 11.87 6.48
N ALA A 119 6.81 13.18 6.25
CA ALA A 119 7.13 14.23 7.22
C ALA A 119 6.37 14.05 8.55
N ASN A 120 5.15 13.51 8.48
CA ASN A 120 4.32 13.20 9.65
C ASN A 120 4.60 11.81 10.27
N GLY A 121 5.54 11.04 9.73
CA GLY A 121 5.97 9.77 10.32
C GLY A 121 5.13 8.54 9.97
N ILE A 122 4.50 8.48 8.79
CA ILE A 122 3.66 7.34 8.37
C ILE A 122 4.40 5.98 8.40
N LEU A 123 5.68 5.94 7.99
CA LEU A 123 6.47 4.69 8.00
C LEU A 123 6.78 4.19 9.42
N PRO A 124 7.31 5.03 10.34
CA PRO A 124 7.40 4.67 11.76
C PRO A 124 6.06 4.22 12.36
N ALA A 125 4.97 4.94 12.07
CA ALA A 125 3.63 4.61 12.58
C ALA A 125 3.17 3.22 12.09
N ALA A 126 3.40 2.90 10.81
CA ALA A 126 3.06 1.60 10.24
C ALA A 126 3.87 0.47 10.90
N VAL A 127 5.18 0.66 11.07
CA VAL A 127 6.05 -0.33 11.75
C VAL A 127 5.62 -0.54 13.20
N GLU A 128 5.28 0.53 13.92
CA GLU A 128 4.82 0.43 15.31
C GLU A 128 3.47 -0.30 15.41
N ARG A 129 2.55 -0.03 14.48
CA ARG A 129 1.27 -0.74 14.40
C ARG A 129 1.48 -2.22 14.10
N MET A 130 2.40 -2.58 13.19
CA MET A 130 2.76 -3.97 12.92
C MET A 130 3.35 -4.66 14.17
N ARG A 131 4.26 -4.00 14.89
CA ARG A 131 4.84 -4.52 16.13
C ARG A 131 3.80 -4.73 17.22
N SER A 132 2.90 -3.77 17.38
CA SER A 132 1.74 -3.88 18.28
C SER A 132 0.83 -5.04 17.92
N ALA A 133 0.78 -5.44 16.64
CA ALA A 133 0.06 -6.62 16.17
C ALA A 133 0.84 -7.93 16.34
N GLY A 134 2.06 -7.90 16.87
CA GLY A 134 2.93 -9.05 17.13
C GLY A 134 4.03 -9.27 16.09
N ALA A 135 4.21 -8.36 15.13
CA ALA A 135 5.19 -8.53 14.07
C ALA A 135 6.63 -8.36 14.56
N THR A 136 7.49 -9.28 14.12
CA THR A 136 8.94 -9.24 14.26
C THR A 136 9.60 -9.40 12.87
N GLY A 137 10.90 -9.12 12.75
CA GLY A 137 11.63 -9.35 11.49
C GLY A 137 11.03 -8.63 10.27
N ILE A 138 10.53 -7.40 10.45
CA ILE A 138 9.80 -6.66 9.41
C ILE A 138 10.74 -6.33 8.24
N SER A 139 10.39 -6.81 7.05
CA SER A 139 11.03 -6.47 5.78
C SER A 139 10.15 -5.51 4.99
N ALA A 140 10.77 -4.65 4.18
CA ALA A 140 10.08 -3.65 3.37
C ALA A 140 10.49 -3.71 1.91
N TRP A 141 9.52 -3.54 1.01
CA TRP A 141 9.70 -3.41 -0.42
C TRP A 141 9.15 -2.05 -0.86
N LEU A 142 9.99 -1.26 -1.51
CA LEU A 142 9.61 0.04 -2.05
C LEU A 142 9.35 -0.10 -3.55
N GLY A 143 8.16 0.30 -3.98
CA GLY A 143 7.77 0.18 -5.39
C GLY A 143 8.15 1.41 -6.23
N PRO A 144 7.79 1.37 -7.52
CA PRO A 144 7.97 2.49 -8.44
C PRO A 144 7.36 3.78 -7.88
N SER A 145 8.13 4.86 -7.94
CA SER A 145 7.79 6.19 -7.43
C SER A 145 8.58 7.25 -8.18
N ILE A 146 8.25 8.52 -7.98
CA ILE A 146 8.92 9.62 -8.67
C ILE A 146 10.41 9.66 -8.31
N CYS A 147 11.26 9.81 -9.32
CA CYS A 147 12.70 9.79 -9.13
C CYS A 147 13.20 11.09 -8.46
N GLY A 148 14.31 11.03 -7.72
CA GLY A 148 14.86 12.23 -7.05
C GLY A 148 15.19 13.39 -7.99
N SER A 149 15.65 13.10 -9.22
CA SER A 149 15.88 14.13 -10.25
C SER A 149 14.60 14.57 -10.99
N CYS A 150 13.49 13.88 -10.78
CA CYS A 150 12.19 14.15 -11.38
C CYS A 150 11.29 14.96 -10.42
N TYR A 151 11.54 14.89 -9.11
CA TYR A 151 10.70 15.47 -8.08
C TYR A 151 11.16 16.89 -7.70
N GLU A 152 10.79 17.86 -8.54
CA GLU A 152 11.09 19.26 -8.26
C GLU A 152 10.27 19.78 -7.07
N VAL A 153 10.95 20.42 -6.12
CA VAL A 153 10.34 21.04 -4.96
C VAL A 153 10.93 22.44 -4.73
N PRO A 154 10.13 23.41 -4.22
CA PRO A 154 10.67 24.72 -3.85
C PRO A 154 11.76 24.61 -2.76
N ALA A 155 12.70 25.56 -2.76
CA ALA A 155 13.82 25.56 -1.80
C ALA A 155 13.37 25.53 -0.33
N GLY A 156 12.29 26.25 0.00
CA GLY A 156 11.73 26.26 1.35
C GLY A 156 11.19 24.90 1.81
N LEU A 157 10.74 24.06 0.87
CA LEU A 157 10.30 22.70 1.16
C LEU A 157 11.50 21.76 1.33
N ARG A 158 12.54 21.92 0.50
CA ARG A 158 13.80 21.18 0.62
C ARG A 158 14.49 21.42 1.97
N ALA A 159 14.36 22.60 2.56
CA ALA A 159 15.00 22.94 3.84
C ALA A 159 14.34 22.28 5.08
N GLN A 160 13.22 21.57 4.91
CA GLN A 160 12.48 20.94 6.01
C GLN A 160 12.91 19.49 6.31
N VAL A 161 13.90 18.98 5.57
CA VAL A 161 14.44 17.61 5.71
C VAL A 161 15.92 17.61 6.03
#